data_AF-I3T8Z9-F1
#
_entry.id   AF-I3T8Z9-F1
#
_cell.length_a   1.000
_cell.length_b   1.000
_cell.length_c   1.000
_cell.angle_alpha   90.00
_cell.angle_beta   90.00
_cell.angle_gamma   90.00
#
_symmetry.space_group_name_H-M   'P 1'
#
loop_
_entity.id
_entity.type
_entity.pdbx_description
1 polymer ?
#
loop_
_entity_poly.entity_id
_entity_poly.type
_entity_poly.pdbx_seq_one_letter_code
_entity_poly.pdbx_strand_id
1 'polypeptide(L)'
;MGAGASARASVSPILTITASATTTEIPGGKVSDIFVYPIKSCRGISVSSAPFTPAGFRWDREWMVVNSRGKAISQRNEPKLALVHVDLPNEAFAEDWQAPEDSFMELKAPGMQPLKVCLGKQPELKNGFSVWEWTGSAWDEGSEASQWFSAFLGKPSQLVRFNTASEVRQVDPDYVKGHHPTLFTDGYPFLLSSQIH
;
A
#
# COMPACT_ATOMS: atom_id res chain seq x y z
N MET A 1 -18.05 37.26 21.41
CA MET A 1 -17.20 36.23 22.04
C MET A 1 -17.79 34.87 21.69
N GLY A 2 -17.28 34.22 20.64
CA GLY A 2 -17.70 32.88 20.23
C GLY A 2 -16.50 31.95 20.35
N ALA A 3 -16.55 31.00 21.28
CA ALA A 3 -15.50 30.02 21.48
C ALA A 3 -15.62 28.94 20.40
N GLY A 4 -14.58 28.81 19.57
CA GLY A 4 -14.42 27.70 18.63
C GLY A 4 -14.00 26.45 19.39
N ALA A 5 -14.85 25.42 19.39
CA ALA A 5 -14.50 24.11 19.88
C ALA A 5 -13.60 23.42 18.84
N SER A 6 -12.32 23.26 19.18
CA SER A 6 -11.36 22.45 18.43
C SER A 6 -11.68 20.97 18.67
N ALA A 7 -12.17 20.28 17.64
CA ALA A 7 -12.36 18.84 17.67
C ALA A 7 -10.98 18.16 17.59
N ARG A 8 -10.52 17.57 18.69
CA ARG A 8 -9.38 16.66 18.67
C ARG A 8 -9.77 15.41 17.86
N ALA A 9 -9.03 15.14 16.78
CA ALA A 9 -9.11 13.87 16.09
C ALA A 9 -8.73 12.75 17.05
N SER A 10 -9.64 11.80 17.25
CA SER A 10 -9.41 10.58 18.02
C SER A 10 -8.46 9.69 17.21
N VAL A 11 -7.20 9.59 17.64
CA VAL A 11 -6.24 8.64 17.07
C VAL A 11 -6.66 7.24 17.52
N SER A 12 -7.13 6.42 16.58
CA SER A 12 -7.45 5.01 16.88
C SER A 12 -6.16 4.27 17.22
N PRO A 13 -6.16 3.35 18.20
CA PRO A 13 -4.97 2.60 18.56
C PRO A 13 -4.52 1.74 17.38
N ILE A 14 -3.25 1.89 16.99
CA ILE A 14 -2.54 1.00 16.06
C ILE A 14 -2.08 -0.21 16.87
N LEU A 15 -2.40 -1.42 16.41
CA LEU A 15 -1.95 -2.69 17.00
C LEU A 15 -0.82 -3.25 16.12
N THR A 16 0.23 -3.85 16.68
CA THR A 16 1.26 -4.57 15.88
C THR A 16 1.18 -6.07 16.10
N ILE A 17 1.20 -6.84 15.00
CA ILE A 17 1.45 -8.28 15.05
C ILE A 17 2.94 -8.52 14.87
N THR A 18 3.50 -9.40 15.69
CA THR A 18 4.87 -9.90 15.58
C THR A 18 4.83 -11.40 15.29
N ALA A 19 5.71 -11.88 14.41
CA ALA A 19 6.03 -13.29 14.32
C ALA A 19 6.91 -13.64 15.54
N SER A 20 6.33 -14.17 16.61
CA SER A 20 7.10 -14.57 17.80
C SER A 20 6.77 -15.98 18.30
N ALA A 21 7.75 -16.57 18.99
CA ALA A 21 7.72 -17.88 19.60
C ALA A 21 7.03 -17.85 20.98
N THR A 22 6.17 -18.85 21.17
CA THR A 22 5.62 -19.36 22.44
C THR A 22 4.92 -18.35 23.36
N THR A 23 3.60 -18.24 23.18
CA THR A 23 2.67 -17.93 24.29
C THR A 23 1.37 -18.72 24.11
N THR A 24 1.06 -19.53 25.12
CA THR A 24 -0.19 -20.22 25.49
C THR A 24 -1.10 -20.69 24.34
N GLU A 25 -1.11 -22.01 24.10
CA GLU A 25 -1.90 -22.70 23.08
C GLU A 25 -3.41 -22.48 23.24
N ILE A 26 -3.92 -21.49 22.51
CA ILE A 26 -5.23 -21.64 21.87
C ILE A 26 -5.00 -22.67 20.75
N PRO A 27 -5.84 -23.71 20.56
CA PRO A 27 -5.73 -24.58 19.40
C PRO A 27 -6.04 -23.76 18.14
N GLY A 28 -5.05 -23.04 17.65
CA GLY A 28 -5.18 -21.94 16.72
C GLY A 28 -3.81 -21.65 16.11
N GLY A 29 -3.78 -21.46 14.80
CA GLY A 29 -2.54 -21.39 14.02
C GLY A 29 -1.57 -20.31 14.52
N LYS A 30 -0.28 -20.52 14.23
CA LYS A 30 0.78 -19.53 14.43
C LYS A 30 0.97 -18.73 13.15
N VAL A 31 1.22 -17.43 13.26
CA VAL A 31 1.69 -16.60 12.13
C VAL A 31 3.07 -17.10 11.71
N SER A 32 3.18 -17.69 10.52
CA SER A 32 4.46 -18.11 9.95
C SER A 32 5.20 -16.92 9.34
N ASP A 33 4.50 -16.14 8.54
CA ASP A 33 5.06 -15.06 7.73
C ASP A 33 4.07 -13.90 7.62
N ILE A 34 4.60 -12.69 7.48
CA ILE A 34 3.84 -11.48 7.17
C ILE A 34 4.42 -10.89 5.90
N PHE A 35 3.55 -10.57 4.95
CA PHE A 35 3.92 -9.92 3.71
C PHE A 35 3.17 -8.61 3.52
N VAL A 36 3.90 -7.53 3.27
CA VAL A 36 3.35 -6.23 2.88
C VAL A 36 3.67 -5.99 1.41
N TYR A 37 2.71 -5.49 0.65
CA TYR A 37 2.87 -5.26 -0.79
C TYR A 37 2.61 -3.78 -1.07
N PRO A 38 3.64 -2.92 -1.00
CA PRO A 38 3.42 -1.48 -1.10
C PRO A 38 2.75 -1.07 -2.39
N ILE A 39 3.22 -1.63 -3.51
CA ILE A 39 2.63 -1.39 -4.82
C ILE A 39 1.77 -2.59 -5.19
N LYS A 40 0.49 -2.33 -5.49
CA LYS A 40 -0.42 -3.32 -6.08
C LYS A 40 0.26 -4.01 -7.26
N SER A 41 0.17 -5.34 -7.29
CA SER A 41 0.73 -6.17 -8.35
C SER A 41 2.25 -6.29 -8.39
N CYS A 42 3.01 -5.67 -7.47
CA CYS A 42 4.46 -5.86 -7.38
C CYS A 42 4.82 -6.91 -6.32
N ARG A 43 6.11 -7.20 -6.16
CA ARG A 43 6.59 -8.15 -5.16
C ARG A 43 6.34 -7.62 -3.74
N GLY A 44 5.95 -8.52 -2.84
CA GLY A 44 5.79 -8.21 -1.42
C GLY A 44 7.13 -8.24 -0.66
N ILE A 45 7.14 -7.51 0.45
CA ILE A 45 8.21 -7.45 1.45
C ILE A 45 7.83 -8.40 2.57
N SER A 46 8.71 -9.35 2.90
CA SER A 46 8.57 -10.17 4.11
C SER A 46 9.02 -9.36 5.32
N VAL A 47 8.19 -9.29 6.35
CA VAL A 47 8.47 -8.54 7.57
C VAL A 47 8.22 -9.41 8.80
N SER A 48 8.98 -9.17 9.87
CA SER A 48 8.76 -9.84 11.16
C SER A 48 7.54 -9.29 11.90
N SER A 49 7.14 -8.06 11.58
CA SER A 49 6.01 -7.38 12.18
C SER A 49 5.47 -6.29 11.27
N ALA A 50 4.17 -5.99 11.39
CA ALA A 50 3.53 -4.91 10.65
C ALA A 50 2.47 -4.20 11.51
N PRO A 51 2.43 -2.86 11.52
CA PRO A 51 1.39 -2.11 12.21
C PRO A 51 0.04 -2.23 11.50
N PHE A 52 -1.04 -2.32 12.28
CA PHE A 52 -2.41 -2.30 11.77
C PHE A 52 -2.92 -0.89 11.57
N THR A 53 -3.59 -0.69 10.45
CA THR A 53 -4.40 0.49 10.19
C THR A 53 -5.84 0.05 9.92
N PRO A 54 -6.83 0.95 9.99
CA PRO A 54 -8.19 0.64 9.56
C PRO A 54 -8.29 0.10 8.12
N ALA A 55 -7.30 0.40 7.25
CA ALA A 55 -7.29 0.04 5.85
C ALA A 55 -6.38 -1.16 5.48
N GLY A 56 -5.76 -1.81 6.47
CA GLY A 56 -4.79 -2.91 6.25
C GLY A 56 -3.50 -2.71 7.03
N PHE A 57 -2.47 -3.51 6.71
CA PHE A 57 -1.12 -3.23 7.24
C PHE A 57 -0.63 -1.88 6.72
N ARG A 58 0.16 -1.18 7.54
CA ARG A 58 0.86 0.04 7.11
C ARG A 58 1.63 -0.25 5.82
N TRP A 59 1.57 0.68 4.87
CA TRP A 59 2.15 0.59 3.52
C TRP A 59 1.44 -0.36 2.56
N ASP A 60 0.50 -1.20 2.99
CA ASP A 60 -0.05 -2.23 2.13
C ASP A 60 -0.99 -1.66 1.06
N ARG A 61 -0.63 -1.86 -0.21
CA ARG A 61 -1.36 -1.39 -1.40
C ARG A 61 -1.70 0.10 -1.36
N GLU A 62 -0.79 0.90 -0.81
CA GLU A 62 -0.85 2.37 -0.89
C GLU A 62 -0.59 2.87 -2.30
N TRP A 63 0.15 2.11 -3.12
CA TRP A 63 0.46 2.47 -4.50
C TRP A 63 -0.15 1.51 -5.52
N MET A 64 -0.33 2.01 -6.75
CA MET A 64 -0.60 1.16 -7.91
C MET A 64 0.03 1.74 -9.18
N VAL A 65 0.28 0.88 -10.16
CA VAL A 65 0.66 1.29 -11.51
C VAL A 65 -0.60 1.42 -12.35
N VAL A 66 -0.74 2.52 -13.09
CA VAL A 66 -1.86 2.76 -14.01
C VAL A 66 -1.38 2.98 -15.44
N ASN A 67 -2.22 2.68 -16.42
CA ASN A 67 -1.95 2.98 -17.82
C ASN A 67 -2.30 4.44 -18.20
N SER A 68 -2.14 4.79 -19.47
CA SER A 68 -2.47 6.12 -20.02
C SER A 68 -3.94 6.56 -19.84
N ARG A 69 -4.85 5.63 -19.52
CA ARG A 69 -6.27 5.92 -19.25
C ARG A 69 -6.58 5.96 -17.74
N GLY A 70 -5.56 5.97 -16.89
CA GLY A 70 -5.72 5.96 -15.43
C GLY A 70 -6.24 4.63 -14.86
N LYS A 71 -6.28 3.55 -15.65
CA LYS A 71 -6.74 2.24 -15.17
C LYS A 71 -5.59 1.44 -14.57
N ALA A 72 -5.83 0.84 -13.41
CA ALA A 72 -4.88 -0.06 -12.75
C ALA A 72 -4.37 -1.15 -13.69
N ILE A 73 -3.05 -1.34 -13.67
CA ILE A 73 -2.36 -2.45 -14.34
C ILE A 73 -2.21 -3.58 -13.31
N SER A 74 -2.68 -4.77 -13.66
CA SER A 74 -2.64 -5.94 -12.77
C SER A 74 -1.64 -7.00 -13.26
N GLN A 75 -1.13 -7.84 -12.35
CA GLN A 75 -0.27 -8.99 -12.73
C GLN A 75 -0.95 -9.95 -13.72
N ARG A 76 -2.29 -10.06 -13.71
CA ARG A 76 -3.04 -10.89 -14.67
C ARG A 76 -2.80 -10.45 -16.11
N ASN A 77 -2.58 -9.15 -16.32
CA ASN A 77 -2.38 -8.58 -17.65
C ASN A 77 -0.90 -8.29 -17.90
N GLU A 78 -0.14 -7.92 -16.87
CA GLU A 78 1.29 -7.64 -16.92
C GLU A 78 2.07 -8.44 -15.86
N PRO A 79 2.37 -9.72 -16.11
CA PRO A 79 3.10 -10.58 -15.15
C PRO A 79 4.48 -10.04 -14.77
N LYS A 80 5.09 -9.20 -15.62
CA LYS A 80 6.38 -8.52 -15.34
C LYS A 80 6.35 -7.71 -14.05
N LEU A 81 5.20 -7.22 -13.60
CA LEU A 81 5.09 -6.48 -12.33
C LEU A 81 5.55 -7.33 -11.13
N ALA A 82 5.41 -8.65 -11.18
CA ALA A 82 5.93 -9.55 -10.14
C ALA A 82 7.47 -9.51 -9.98
N LEU A 83 8.19 -9.03 -11.01
CA LEU A 83 9.64 -8.89 -11.00
C LEU A 83 10.10 -7.54 -10.44
N VAL A 84 9.17 -6.64 -10.11
CA VAL A 84 9.48 -5.38 -9.44
C VAL A 84 9.65 -5.67 -7.95
N HIS A 85 10.90 -5.64 -7.50
CA HIS A 85 11.28 -5.67 -6.10
C HIS A 85 11.04 -4.29 -5.50
N VAL A 86 10.43 -4.30 -4.31
CA VAL A 86 10.09 -3.11 -3.56
C VAL A 86 10.78 -3.22 -2.21
N ASP A 87 11.56 -2.22 -1.83
CA ASP A 87 12.21 -2.14 -0.52
C ASP A 87 11.75 -0.86 0.20
N LEU A 88 11.50 -0.95 1.50
CA LEU A 88 11.22 0.17 2.39
C LEU A 88 12.26 0.18 3.53
N PRO A 89 12.54 1.33 4.15
CA PRO A 89 13.37 1.38 5.35
C PRO A 89 12.80 0.44 6.44
N ASN A 90 13.66 -0.25 7.19
CA ASN A 90 13.21 -1.24 8.18
C ASN A 90 12.36 -0.58 9.27
N GLU A 91 12.74 0.63 9.69
CA GLU A 91 12.05 1.46 10.64
C GLU A 91 10.66 1.90 10.16
N ALA A 92 10.37 1.84 8.85
CA ALA A 92 9.06 2.20 8.31
C ALA A 92 7.93 1.29 8.84
N PHE A 93 8.27 0.12 9.37
CA PHE A 93 7.33 -0.82 9.99
C PHE A 93 7.21 -0.68 11.51
N ALA A 94 7.87 0.31 12.13
CA ALA A 94 7.62 0.66 13.53
C ALA A 94 6.31 1.48 13.66
N GLU A 95 5.59 1.31 14.77
CA GLU A 95 4.30 1.97 15.02
C GLU A 95 4.39 3.49 15.03
N ASP A 96 5.45 4.01 15.64
CA ASP A 96 5.70 5.42 15.90
C ASP A 96 6.60 6.07 14.84
N TRP A 97 6.92 5.37 13.75
CA TRP A 97 7.77 5.95 12.71
C TRP A 97 7.03 7.02 11.93
N GLN A 98 7.64 8.20 11.80
CA GLN A 98 7.28 9.20 10.79
C GLN A 98 8.38 9.24 9.74
N ALA A 99 7.97 9.25 8.46
CA ALA A 99 8.88 9.31 7.34
C ALA A 99 9.72 10.59 7.39
N PRO A 100 11.06 10.50 7.51
CA PRO A 100 11.94 11.64 7.26
C PRO A 100 11.75 12.19 5.84
N GLU A 101 12.05 13.47 5.63
CA GLU A 101 11.91 14.12 4.31
C GLU A 101 12.70 13.42 3.20
N ASP A 102 13.85 12.84 3.54
CA ASP A 102 14.77 12.15 2.63
C ASP A 102 14.52 10.63 2.54
N SER A 103 13.50 10.10 3.24
CA SER A 103 13.16 8.69 3.15
C SER A 103 12.49 8.33 1.84
N PHE A 104 12.80 7.13 1.33
CA PHE A 104 12.33 6.66 0.04
C PHE A 104 11.96 5.18 0.05
N MET A 105 11.00 4.82 -0.79
CA MET A 105 10.80 3.45 -1.26
C MET A 105 11.74 3.21 -2.44
N GLU A 106 12.49 2.12 -2.43
CA GLU A 106 13.41 1.75 -3.51
C GLU A 106 12.80 0.65 -4.38
N LEU A 107 12.82 0.85 -5.70
CA LEU A 107 12.30 -0.08 -6.69
C LEU A 107 13.43 -0.63 -7.56
N LYS A 108 13.44 -1.95 -7.74
CA LYS A 108 14.42 -2.66 -8.59
C LYS A 108 13.68 -3.61 -9.52
N ALA A 109 14.15 -3.70 -10.76
CA ALA A 109 13.65 -4.68 -11.72
C ALA A 109 14.75 -5.09 -12.71
N PRO A 110 14.66 -6.27 -13.35
CA PRO A 110 15.66 -6.73 -14.30
C PRO A 110 15.89 -5.72 -15.44
N GLY A 111 17.15 -5.35 -15.66
CA GLY A 111 17.56 -4.43 -16.72
C GLY A 111 17.26 -2.94 -16.44
N MET A 112 16.81 -2.59 -15.24
CA MET A 112 16.49 -1.23 -14.84
C MET A 112 17.49 -0.70 -13.81
N GLN A 113 17.79 0.60 -13.86
CA GLN A 113 18.47 1.27 -12.74
C GLN A 113 17.51 1.35 -11.53
N PRO A 114 18.02 1.27 -10.28
CA PRO A 114 17.18 1.47 -9.11
C PRO A 114 16.47 2.82 -9.13
N LEU A 115 15.20 2.85 -8.77
CA LEU A 115 14.40 4.06 -8.63
C LEU A 115 14.12 4.32 -7.16
N LYS A 116 14.26 5.57 -6.72
CA LYS A 116 13.87 6.02 -5.38
C LYS A 116 12.63 6.88 -5.47
N VAL A 117 11.57 6.45 -4.79
CA VAL A 117 10.30 7.17 -4.69
C VAL A 117 10.20 7.78 -3.29
N CYS A 118 10.25 9.10 -3.18
CA CYS A 118 10.24 9.81 -1.89
C CYS A 118 8.94 9.53 -1.12
N LEU A 119 9.05 9.17 0.16
CA LEU A 119 7.89 8.92 1.02
C LEU A 119 7.31 10.20 1.64
N GLY A 120 8.16 11.20 1.85
CA GLY A 120 7.81 12.50 2.47
C GLY A 120 7.49 13.63 1.49
N LYS A 121 7.76 13.44 0.18
CA LYS A 121 7.39 14.45 -0.83
C LYS A 121 5.87 14.54 -0.94
N GLN A 122 5.35 15.72 -1.27
CA GLN A 122 3.96 15.88 -1.70
C GLN A 122 3.86 15.73 -3.23
N PRO A 123 3.46 14.55 -3.73
CA PRO A 123 3.16 14.32 -5.14
C PRO A 123 2.01 15.21 -5.66
N GLU A 124 1.86 15.32 -6.98
CA GLU A 124 0.81 16.12 -7.61
C GLU A 124 -0.53 15.40 -7.51
N LEU A 125 -1.59 16.05 -7.03
CA LEU A 125 -2.92 15.44 -6.97
C LEU A 125 -3.56 15.38 -8.37
N LYS A 126 -3.99 14.20 -8.80
CA LYS A 126 -4.70 14.02 -10.07
C LYS A 126 -5.96 13.18 -9.90
N ASN A 127 -6.95 13.44 -10.74
CA ASN A 127 -8.22 12.72 -10.80
C ASN A 127 -8.23 11.68 -11.92
N GLY A 128 -9.19 10.76 -11.88
CA GLY A 128 -9.48 9.85 -12.99
C GLY A 128 -8.70 8.54 -12.93
N PHE A 129 -8.27 8.13 -11.74
CA PHE A 129 -7.67 6.81 -11.54
C PHE A 129 -8.71 5.81 -11.12
N SER A 130 -8.60 4.58 -11.63
CA SER A 130 -9.58 3.52 -11.34
C SER A 130 -8.94 2.18 -11.02
N VAL A 131 -9.56 1.48 -10.06
CA VAL A 131 -9.29 0.09 -9.72
C VAL A 131 -10.63 -0.60 -9.49
N TRP A 132 -10.93 -1.63 -10.28
CA TRP A 132 -12.28 -2.23 -10.30
C TRP A 132 -13.36 -1.16 -10.55
N GLU A 133 -14.45 -1.18 -9.80
CA GLU A 133 -15.55 -0.19 -9.87
C GLU A 133 -15.21 1.14 -9.20
N TRP A 134 -14.10 1.22 -8.45
CA TRP A 134 -13.69 2.46 -7.79
C TRP A 134 -12.99 3.38 -8.78
N THR A 135 -13.38 4.67 -8.77
CA THR A 135 -12.70 5.75 -9.47
C THR A 135 -12.55 6.95 -8.54
N GLY A 136 -11.38 7.59 -8.52
CA GLY A 136 -11.13 8.74 -7.67
C GLY A 136 -9.82 9.45 -7.98
N SER A 137 -9.39 10.26 -7.02
CA SER A 137 -8.11 10.94 -7.05
C SER A 137 -6.97 10.11 -6.44
N ALA A 138 -5.75 10.35 -6.93
CA ALA A 138 -4.53 9.77 -6.40
C ALA A 138 -3.38 10.75 -6.62
N TRP A 139 -2.32 10.60 -5.85
CA TRP A 139 -1.13 11.40 -6.02
C TRP A 139 -0.21 10.78 -7.07
N ASP A 140 0.19 11.55 -8.06
CA ASP A 140 1.14 11.16 -9.09
C ASP A 140 2.58 11.27 -8.56
N GLU A 141 3.28 10.13 -8.49
CA GLU A 141 4.67 10.03 -8.02
C GLU A 141 5.69 10.67 -8.99
N GLY A 142 5.21 11.17 -10.13
CA GLY A 142 5.93 12.07 -10.99
C GLY A 142 6.54 11.41 -12.23
N SER A 143 7.23 12.24 -13.00
CA SER A 143 7.76 11.87 -14.31
C SER A 143 8.82 10.78 -14.24
N GLU A 144 9.68 10.79 -13.22
CA GLU A 144 10.73 9.79 -13.05
C GLU A 144 10.14 8.38 -12.84
N ALA A 145 9.19 8.25 -11.92
CA ALA A 145 8.48 7.00 -11.69
C ALA A 145 7.69 6.54 -12.93
N SER A 146 7.03 7.48 -13.61
CA SER A 146 6.30 7.20 -14.85
C SER A 146 7.22 6.71 -15.97
N GLN A 147 8.39 7.34 -16.15
CA GLN A 147 9.39 6.91 -17.13
C GLN A 147 9.94 5.53 -16.80
N TRP A 148 10.24 5.26 -15.52
CA TRP A 148 10.76 3.98 -15.07
C TRP A 148 9.78 2.83 -15.35
N PHE A 149 8.52 2.97 -14.93
CA PHE A 149 7.50 1.95 -15.21
C PHE A 149 7.19 1.85 -16.71
N SER A 150 7.19 2.96 -17.44
CA SER A 150 6.96 2.93 -18.88
C SER A 150 8.06 2.19 -19.64
N ALA A 151 9.32 2.42 -19.27
CA ALA A 151 10.47 1.71 -19.83
C ALA A 151 10.42 0.22 -19.46
N PHE A 152 10.14 -0.11 -18.20
CA PHE A 152 10.09 -1.50 -17.76
C PHE A 152 8.93 -2.28 -18.40
N LEU A 153 7.74 -1.69 -18.52
CA LEU A 153 6.55 -2.35 -19.09
C LEU A 153 6.44 -2.20 -20.62
N GLY A 154 7.25 -1.34 -21.24
CA GLY A 154 7.21 -1.07 -22.68
C GLY A 154 5.96 -0.32 -23.13
N LYS A 155 5.25 0.36 -22.23
CA LYS A 155 4.02 1.11 -22.54
C LYS A 155 3.79 2.25 -21.55
N PRO A 156 3.11 3.34 -21.94
CA PRO A 156 2.85 4.48 -21.05
C PRO A 156 2.18 4.05 -19.75
N SER A 157 2.88 4.26 -18.65
CA SER A 157 2.51 3.82 -17.31
C SER A 157 2.89 4.90 -16.29
N GLN A 158 2.08 5.03 -15.23
CA GLN A 158 2.29 5.98 -14.14
C GLN A 158 2.22 5.23 -12.80
N LEU A 159 3.03 5.65 -11.82
CA LEU A 159 2.91 5.19 -10.44
C LEU A 159 2.10 6.23 -9.67
N VAL A 160 1.06 5.78 -8.97
CA VAL A 160 0.21 6.66 -8.16
C VAL A 160 0.02 6.12 -6.75
N ARG A 161 -0.14 7.05 -5.79
CA ARG A 161 -0.38 6.76 -4.37
C ARG A 161 -1.80 7.16 -3.97
N PHE A 162 -2.45 6.33 -3.16
CA PHE A 162 -3.83 6.56 -2.75
C PHE A 162 -3.95 7.90 -2.01
N ASN A 163 -4.96 8.70 -2.35
CA ASN A 163 -5.22 9.96 -1.68
C ASN A 163 -6.02 9.77 -0.39
N THR A 164 -5.35 9.33 0.67
CA THR A 164 -5.99 9.12 1.99
C THR A 164 -6.49 10.40 2.65
N ALA A 165 -6.13 11.59 2.14
CA ALA A 165 -6.57 12.86 2.69
C ALA A 165 -8.03 13.19 2.36
N SER A 166 -8.54 12.74 1.22
CA SER A 166 -9.93 13.01 0.82
C SER A 166 -10.68 11.82 0.20
N GLU A 167 -9.98 10.79 -0.26
CA GLU A 167 -10.61 9.60 -0.82
C GLU A 167 -10.92 8.57 0.26
N VAL A 168 -12.07 7.93 0.10
CA VAL A 168 -12.46 6.78 0.89
C VAL A 168 -12.90 5.70 -0.08
N ARG A 169 -12.21 4.55 -0.05
CA ARG A 169 -12.65 3.33 -0.70
C ARG A 169 -13.03 2.32 0.38
N GLN A 170 -14.17 1.69 0.21
CA GLN A 170 -14.72 0.72 1.17
C GLN A 170 -14.54 -0.70 0.64
N VAL A 171 -14.41 -1.66 1.55
CA VAL A 171 -14.66 -3.06 1.23
C VAL A 171 -16.11 -3.20 0.79
N ASP A 172 -16.36 -4.10 -0.16
CA ASP A 172 -17.68 -4.35 -0.70
C ASP A 172 -18.68 -4.75 0.42
N PRO A 173 -19.78 -3.98 0.59
CA PRO A 173 -20.74 -4.18 1.68
C PRO A 173 -21.50 -5.51 1.60
N ASP A 174 -21.51 -6.17 0.44
CA ASP A 174 -22.11 -7.50 0.29
C ASP A 174 -21.33 -8.56 1.09
N TYR A 175 -20.05 -8.31 1.39
CA TYR A 175 -19.22 -9.23 2.16
C TYR A 175 -19.05 -8.84 3.63
N VAL A 176 -19.01 -7.54 3.94
CA VAL A 176 -18.87 -7.05 5.32
C VAL A 176 -19.73 -5.82 5.56
N LYS A 177 -20.57 -5.87 6.60
CA LYS A 177 -21.38 -4.73 7.01
C LYS A 177 -20.53 -3.73 7.77
N GLY A 178 -20.75 -2.45 7.52
CA GLY A 178 -20.08 -1.36 8.25
C GLY A 178 -19.12 -0.58 7.36
N HIS A 179 -18.36 0.32 7.98
CA HIS A 179 -17.38 1.14 7.30
C HIS A 179 -15.98 0.56 7.50
N HIS A 180 -15.52 -0.19 6.51
CA HIS A 180 -14.21 -0.82 6.49
C HIS A 180 -13.42 -0.25 5.31
N PRO A 181 -12.52 0.72 5.55
CA PRO A 181 -11.76 1.31 4.48
C PRO A 181 -10.77 0.31 3.88
N THR A 182 -10.39 0.55 2.65
CA THR A 182 -9.32 -0.17 1.96
C THR A 182 -8.64 0.77 0.96
N LEU A 183 -7.43 0.42 0.52
CA LEU A 183 -6.66 1.22 -0.44
C LEU A 183 -6.75 0.60 -1.84
N PHE A 184 -5.64 0.36 -2.54
CA PHE A 184 -5.66 -0.29 -3.86
C PHE A 184 -5.69 -1.82 -3.81
N THR A 185 -6.14 -2.42 -2.70
CA THR A 185 -6.34 -3.88 -2.55
C THR A 185 -7.38 -4.41 -3.56
N ASP A 186 -7.43 -5.73 -3.77
CA ASP A 186 -8.47 -6.30 -4.64
C ASP A 186 -9.85 -6.38 -3.95
N GLY A 187 -9.88 -6.69 -2.65
CA GLY A 187 -11.14 -6.82 -1.92
C GLY A 187 -10.99 -6.48 -0.45
N TYR A 188 -10.09 -7.17 0.25
CA TYR A 188 -9.95 -7.04 1.71
C TYR A 188 -8.60 -6.43 2.13
N PRO A 189 -8.57 -5.72 3.27
CA PRO A 189 -7.35 -5.14 3.84
C PRO A 189 -6.35 -6.19 4.36
N PHE A 190 -6.80 -7.42 4.61
CA PHE A 190 -5.96 -8.55 5.01
C PHE A 190 -6.34 -9.80 4.24
N LEU A 191 -5.34 -10.58 3.84
CA LEU A 191 -5.50 -11.90 3.23
C LEU A 191 -4.74 -12.92 4.07
N LEU A 192 -5.40 -14.04 4.38
CA LEU A 192 -4.83 -15.12 5.16
C LEU A 192 -4.65 -16.35 4.28
N SER A 193 -3.48 -16.97 4.40
CA SER A 193 -3.17 -18.27 3.82
C SER A 193 -2.65 -19.18 4.91
N SER A 194 -2.99 -20.46 4.84
CA SER A 194 -2.55 -21.46 5.82
C SER A 194 -1.65 -22.49 5.16
N GLN A 195 -0.69 -23.01 5.92
CA GLN A 195 0.18 -24.12 5.51
C GLN A 195 0.27 -25.14 6.64
N ILE A 196 0.41 -26.40 6.27
CA ILE A 196 0.64 -27.52 7.19
C ILE A 196 2.13 -27.87 7.06
N HIS A 197 2.82 -27.96 8.19
CA HIS A 197 4.21 -28.42 8.26
C HIS A 197 4.25 -29.91 8.57
#